data_AF-A0ABD4TMR0-F1
#
_entry.id   AF-A0ABD4TMR0-F1
#
_cell.length_a   1.000
_cell.length_b   1.000
_cell.length_c   1.000
_cell.angle_alpha   90.00
_cell.angle_beta   90.00
_cell.angle_gamma   90.00
#
_symmetry.space_group_name_H-M   'P 1'
#
loop_
_entity.id
_entity.type
_entity.pdbx_description
1 polymer ?
#
loop_
_entity_poly.entity_id
_entity_poly.type
_entity_poly.pdbx_seq_one_letter_code
_entity_poly.pdbx_strand_id
1 'polypeptide(L)'
;MLRSLFEYKRYEKTYSQILVPYNQYVVMKKWAARLEIPAYLVVEQGRGKGPGSGEGSSFWVVEFNPAERPVDRPGVEMKGSKGLFAPWSAEEGAVLSAEDFTEFCQWIARGRVGDL
;
A
#
# COMPACT_ATOMS: atom_id res chain seq x y z
N MET A 1 -1.38 19.38 10.81
CA MET A 1 -0.50 19.25 9.63
C MET A 1 -0.71 17.86 9.05
N LEU A 2 -0.95 17.74 7.74
CA LEU A 2 -1.04 16.43 7.07
C LEU A 2 0.36 15.79 7.04
N ARG A 3 0.46 14.48 7.33
CA ARG A 3 1.74 13.77 7.50
C ARG A 3 2.03 12.73 6.43
N SER A 4 1.00 12.14 5.84
CA SER A 4 1.11 11.08 4.84
C SER A 4 -0.22 10.91 4.10
N LEU A 5 -0.19 10.29 2.92
CA LEU A 5 -1.35 9.78 2.20
C LEU A 5 -1.38 8.25 2.25
N PHE A 6 -2.58 7.67 2.25
CA PHE A 6 -2.77 6.21 2.27
C PHE A 6 -3.81 5.81 1.22
N GLU A 7 -3.48 4.81 0.40
CA GLU A 7 -4.45 3.97 -0.29
C GLU A 7 -4.66 2.73 0.57
N TYR A 8 -5.88 2.53 1.07
CA TYR A 8 -6.20 1.37 1.88
C TYR A 8 -7.05 0.37 1.10
N LYS A 9 -6.64 -0.89 1.11
CA LYS A 9 -7.42 -2.00 0.58
C LYS A 9 -7.53 -3.11 1.61
N ARG A 10 -8.68 -3.80 1.62
CA ARG A 10 -8.90 -4.97 2.47
C ARG A 10 -9.31 -6.14 1.61
N TYR A 11 -8.67 -7.27 1.81
CA TYR A 11 -8.99 -8.52 1.13
C TYR A 11 -9.21 -9.64 2.14
N GLU A 12 -10.11 -10.57 1.83
CA GLU A 12 -10.35 -11.76 2.64
C GLU A 12 -9.31 -12.88 2.42
N LYS A 13 -8.45 -12.71 1.42
CA LYS A 13 -7.44 -13.68 0.98
C LYS A 13 -6.17 -12.94 0.60
N THR A 14 -5.05 -13.66 0.65
CA THR A 14 -3.77 -13.16 0.15
C THR A 14 -3.74 -13.27 -1.37
N TYR A 15 -3.31 -12.18 -2.01
CA TYR A 15 -3.06 -12.12 -3.45
C TYR A 15 -1.56 -11.93 -3.69
N SER A 16 -1.01 -12.62 -4.70
CA SER A 16 0.40 -12.47 -5.09
C SER A 16 0.68 -11.13 -5.77
N GLN A 17 -0.36 -10.48 -6.29
CA GLN A 17 -0.29 -9.20 -6.96
C GLN A 17 -1.47 -8.32 -6.53
N ILE A 18 -1.19 -7.06 -6.21
CA ILE A 18 -2.18 -6.05 -5.87
C ILE A 18 -2.27 -5.06 -7.03
N LEU A 19 -3.49 -4.71 -7.39
CA LEU A 19 -3.77 -3.78 -8.48
C LEU A 19 -4.43 -2.52 -7.92
N VAL A 20 -3.81 -1.37 -8.17
CA VAL A 20 -4.40 -0.06 -7.87
C VAL A 20 -4.79 0.60 -9.18
N PRO A 21 -6.02 1.16 -9.31
CA PRO A 21 -6.39 1.97 -10.46
C PRO A 21 -5.30 3.00 -10.80
N TYR A 22 -4.85 3.03 -12.06
CA TYR A 22 -3.65 3.77 -12.45
C TYR A 22 -3.80 5.28 -12.21
N ASN A 23 -5.00 5.81 -12.41
CA ASN A 23 -5.34 7.20 -12.12
C ASN A 23 -5.19 7.53 -10.62
N GLN A 24 -5.62 6.64 -9.72
CA GLN A 24 -5.48 6.84 -8.27
C GLN A 24 -4.01 6.87 -7.87
N TYR A 25 -3.24 5.91 -8.35
CA TYR A 25 -1.79 5.85 -8.17
C TYR A 25 -1.08 7.13 -8.63
N VAL A 26 -1.36 7.60 -9.86
CA VAL A 26 -0.75 8.83 -10.41
C VAL A 26 -1.15 10.06 -9.58
N VAL A 27 -2.42 10.17 -9.19
CA VAL A 27 -2.93 11.31 -8.41
C VAL A 27 -2.29 11.34 -7.02
N MET A 28 -2.21 10.19 -6.33
CA MET A 28 -1.59 10.10 -5.01
C MET A 28 -0.13 10.54 -5.04
N LYS A 29 0.65 10.06 -6.02
CA LYS A 29 2.06 10.45 -6.16
C LYS A 29 2.23 11.94 -6.40
N LYS A 30 1.39 12.54 -7.26
CA LYS A 30 1.43 13.99 -7.52
C LYS A 30 1.12 14.80 -6.27
N TRP A 31 0.11 14.41 -5.50
CA TRP A 31 -0.22 15.11 -4.24
C TRP A 31 0.84 14.91 -3.17
N ALA A 32 1.34 13.69 -2.99
CA ALA A 32 2.42 13.38 -2.06
C ALA A 32 3.67 14.22 -2.33
N ALA A 33 4.11 14.26 -3.59
CA ALA A 33 5.22 15.10 -4.02
C ALA A 33 4.95 16.60 -3.82
N ARG A 34 3.73 17.08 -4.13
CA ARG A 34 3.37 18.50 -3.97
C ARG A 34 3.34 18.96 -2.51
N LEU A 35 3.01 18.04 -1.60
CA LEU A 35 2.86 18.27 -0.17
C LEU A 35 4.11 17.87 0.63
N GLU A 36 5.12 17.32 -0.02
CA GLU A 36 6.37 16.84 0.59
C GLU A 36 6.13 15.83 1.72
N ILE A 37 5.16 14.93 1.50
CA ILE A 37 4.80 13.86 2.43
C ILE A 37 4.88 12.49 1.74
N PRO A 38 5.14 11.40 2.47
CA PRO A 38 5.08 10.07 1.91
C PRO A 38 3.64 9.67 1.54
N ALA A 39 3.53 8.71 0.64
CA ALA A 39 2.28 8.03 0.33
C ALA A 39 2.49 6.53 0.39
N TYR A 40 1.52 5.81 0.96
CA TYR A 40 1.59 4.36 1.13
C TYR A 40 0.39 3.68 0.50
N LEU A 41 0.60 2.47 -0.01
CA LEU A 41 -0.46 1.49 -0.20
C LEU A 41 -0.41 0.54 0.99
N VAL A 42 -1.55 0.41 1.66
CA VAL A 42 -1.77 -0.50 2.79
C VAL A 42 -2.82 -1.51 2.39
N VAL A 43 -2.47 -2.78 2.53
CA VAL A 43 -3.37 -3.90 2.23
C VAL A 43 -3.56 -4.73 3.48
N GLU A 44 -4.73 -4.65 4.08
CA GLU A 44 -5.15 -5.58 5.12
C GLU A 44 -5.53 -6.92 4.47
N GLN A 45 -4.81 -7.97 4.84
CA GLN A 45 -5.14 -9.34 4.45
C GLN A 45 -5.81 -10.02 5.64
N GLY A 46 -7.11 -10.22 5.53
CA GLY A 46 -7.87 -11.07 6.43
C GLY A 46 -7.45 -12.53 6.20
N ARG A 47 -7.22 -13.27 7.28
CA ARG A 47 -6.98 -14.71 7.15
C ARG A 47 -8.22 -15.40 6.62
N GLY A 48 -8.04 -16.15 5.54
CA GLY A 48 -8.97 -17.19 5.16
C GLY A 48 -9.20 -18.13 6.36
N LYS A 49 -10.44 -18.59 6.54
CA LYS A 49 -10.85 -19.57 7.55
C LYS A 49 -10.15 -20.93 7.30
N GLY A 50 -8.87 -21.03 7.63
CA GLY A 50 -8.06 -22.25 7.52
C GLY A 50 -7.56 -22.72 8.89
N PRO A 51 -7.61 -24.03 9.19
CA PRO A 51 -7.09 -24.57 10.44
C PRO A 51 -5.57 -24.38 10.48
N GLY A 52 -5.05 -23.78 11.56
CA GLY A 52 -3.62 -23.47 11.75
C GLY A 52 -3.25 -21.98 11.61
N SER A 53 -4.21 -21.12 11.31
CA SER A 53 -3.97 -19.68 11.34
C SER A 53 -4.20 -19.13 12.78
N GLY A 54 -3.12 -18.94 13.56
CA GLY A 54 -3.16 -18.27 14.89
C GLY A 54 -3.52 -16.77 14.90
N GLU A 55 -4.77 -16.44 15.20
CA GLU A 55 -5.43 -15.11 15.37
C GLU A 55 -4.68 -13.82 14.93
N GLY A 56 -5.19 -13.11 13.92
CA GLY A 56 -4.80 -11.72 13.61
C GLY A 56 -4.83 -11.34 12.12
N SER A 57 -5.23 -10.10 11.80
CA SER A 57 -5.04 -9.48 10.47
C SER A 57 -3.55 -9.20 10.24
N SER A 58 -3.06 -9.34 9.01
CA SER A 58 -1.74 -8.83 8.60
C SER A 58 -1.89 -7.65 7.64
N PHE A 59 -0.92 -6.74 7.67
CA PHE A 59 -0.92 -5.53 6.87
C PHE A 59 0.30 -5.53 5.96
N TRP A 60 0.09 -5.60 4.66
CA TRP A 60 1.16 -5.38 3.68
C TRP A 60 1.24 -3.90 3.35
N VAL A 61 2.39 -3.29 3.58
CA VAL A 61 2.61 -1.84 3.45
C VAL A 61 3.74 -1.58 2.46
N VAL A 62 3.48 -0.76 1.45
CA VAL A 62 4.47 -0.31 0.47
C VAL A 62 4.44 1.20 0.35
N GLU A 63 5.63 1.83 0.41
CA GLU A 63 5.77 3.27 0.13
C GLU A 63 5.80 3.50 -1.38
N PHE A 64 5.00 4.45 -1.86
CA PHE A 64 5.07 4.87 -3.24
C PHE A 64 6.36 5.65 -3.46
N ASN A 65 7.22 5.15 -4.35
CA ASN A 65 8.39 5.89 -4.76
C ASN A 65 7.96 7.17 -5.53
N PRO A 66 8.23 8.38 -5.00
CA PRO A 66 7.85 9.62 -5.66
C PRO A 66 8.62 9.86 -6.96
N ALA A 67 9.82 9.28 -7.11
CA ALA A 67 10.66 9.41 -8.30
C ALA A 67 10.32 8.39 -9.40
N GLU A 68 9.51 7.37 -9.11
CA GLU A 68 9.13 6.36 -10.09
C GLU A 68 8.32 7.03 -11.23
N ARG A 69 8.69 6.78 -12.49
CA ARG A 69 8.01 7.34 -13.66
C ARG A 69 6.93 6.38 -14.14
N PRO A 70 5.95 6.85 -14.93
CA PRO A 70 4.95 5.97 -15.53
C PRO A 70 5.53 4.78 -16.32
N VAL A 71 6.73 4.94 -16.90
CA VAL A 71 7.44 3.87 -17.62
C VAL A 71 8.04 2.82 -16.69
N ASP A 72 8.35 3.19 -15.45
CA ASP A 72 8.96 2.30 -14.46
C ASP A 72 7.88 1.37 -13.84
N ARG A 73 6.61 1.81 -13.86
CA ARG A 73 5.43 1.00 -13.51
C ARG A 73 4.36 1.12 -14.60
N PRO A 74 4.46 0.34 -15.70
CA PRO A 74 3.49 0.39 -16.79
C PRO A 74 2.12 -0.10 -16.32
N GLY A 75 1.07 0.59 -16.74
CA GLY A 75 -0.30 0.19 -16.44
C GLY A 75 -0.68 -1.10 -17.17
N VAL A 76 -1.36 -2.01 -16.47
CA VAL A 76 -1.89 -3.25 -17.03
C VAL A 76 -3.40 -3.16 -17.21
N GLU A 77 -3.91 -3.76 -18.28
CA GLU A 77 -5.35 -3.92 -18.50
C GLU A 77 -5.84 -5.20 -17.82
N MET A 78 -6.99 -5.12 -17.14
CA MET A 78 -7.71 -6.31 -16.68
C MET A 78 -8.90 -6.59 -17.58
N LYS A 79 -9.03 -7.84 -18.03
CA LYS A 79 -10.19 -8.30 -18.80
C LYS A 79 -11.49 -8.01 -18.04
N GLY A 80 -12.41 -7.29 -18.69
CA GLY A 80 -13.69 -6.92 -18.10
C GLY A 80 -13.68 -5.67 -17.21
N SER A 81 -12.53 -5.00 -17.09
CA SER A 81 -12.42 -3.70 -16.42
C SER A 81 -12.30 -2.56 -17.44
N LYS A 82 -12.70 -1.35 -17.05
CA LYS A 82 -12.39 -0.13 -17.80
C LYS A 82 -11.19 0.54 -17.17
N GLY A 83 -10.11 0.72 -17.94
CA GLY A 83 -8.93 1.48 -17.54
C GLY A 83 -7.71 0.62 -17.21
N LEU A 84 -6.62 1.31 -16.87
CA LEU A 84 -5.34 0.72 -16.51
C LEU A 84 -5.22 0.58 -14.99
N PHE A 85 -4.44 -0.40 -14.57
CA PHE A 85 -4.09 -0.64 -13.17
C PHE A 85 -2.58 -0.63 -13.04
N ALA A 86 -2.06 0.00 -11.99
CA ALA A 86 -0.67 -0.15 -11.60
C ALA A 86 -0.54 -1.48 -10.83
N PRO A 87 0.38 -2.37 -11.21
CA PRO A 87 0.63 -3.61 -10.48
C PRO A 87 1.65 -3.42 -9.36
N TRP A 88 1.44 -4.09 -8.23
CA TRP A 88 2.45 -4.30 -7.18
C TRP A 88 2.60 -5.78 -6.87
N SER A 89 3.84 -6.25 -6.76
CA SER A 89 4.15 -7.58 -6.24
C SER A 89 4.18 -7.58 -4.71
N ALA A 90 3.88 -8.74 -4.11
CA ALA A 90 3.94 -8.89 -2.65
C ALA A 90 5.36 -8.65 -2.08
N GLU A 91 6.40 -8.77 -2.90
CA GLU A 91 7.81 -8.60 -2.51
C GLU A 91 8.22 -7.12 -2.35
N GLU A 92 7.42 -6.18 -2.87
CA GLU A 92 7.73 -4.74 -2.83
C GLU A 92 7.42 -4.08 -1.48
N GLY A 93 6.78 -4.78 -0.54
CA GLY A 93 6.30 -4.20 0.71
C GLY A 93 6.59 -5.04 1.94
N ALA A 94 6.54 -4.39 3.09
CA ALA A 94 6.70 -5.04 4.39
C ALA A 94 5.37 -5.66 4.83
N VAL A 95 5.42 -6.87 5.41
CA VAL A 95 4.27 -7.49 6.07
C VAL A 95 4.37 -7.22 7.56
N LEU A 96 3.39 -6.51 8.10
CA LEU A 96 3.30 -6.10 9.49
C LEU A 96 2.19 -6.87 10.20
N SER A 97 2.40 -7.18 11.48
CA SER A 97 1.31 -7.58 12.37
C SER A 97 0.38 -6.39 12.65
N ALA A 98 -0.75 -6.62 13.31
CA ALA A 98 -1.63 -5.53 13.74
C ALA A 98 -0.97 -4.59 14.75
N GLU A 99 -0.09 -5.12 15.61
CA GLU A 99 0.68 -4.34 16.57
C GLU A 99 1.71 -3.47 15.84
N ASP A 100 2.54 -4.07 15.00
CA ASP A 100 3.55 -3.34 14.22
C ASP A 100 2.92 -2.28 13.30
N PHE A 101 1.76 -2.58 12.71
CA PHE A 101 1.03 -1.61 11.89
C PHE A 101 0.51 -0.43 12.72
N THR A 102 0.08 -0.68 13.96
CA THR A 102 -0.31 0.37 14.90
C THR A 102 0.89 1.25 15.25
N GLU A 103 2.05 0.65 15.53
CA GLU A 103 3.28 1.39 15.80
C GLU A 103 3.73 2.22 14.60
N PHE A 104 3.68 1.65 13.39
CA PHE A 104 3.95 2.36 12.14
C PHE A 104 3.04 3.58 11.96
N CYS A 105 1.73 3.43 12.19
CA CYS A 105 0.78 4.55 12.13
C CYS A 105 1.11 5.64 13.16
N GLN A 106 1.47 5.26 14.39
CA GLN A 106 1.88 6.20 15.43
C GLN A 106 3.18 6.92 15.08
N TRP A 107 4.15 6.23 14.49
CA TRP A 107 5.39 6.82 14.00
C TRP A 107 5.14 7.88 12.91
N ILE A 108 4.27 7.57 11.92
CA ILE A 108 3.84 8.55 10.92
C ILE A 108 3.18 9.77 11.57
N ALA A 109 2.29 9.55 12.56
CA ALA A 109 1.57 10.62 13.23
C ALA A 109 2.48 11.57 14.02
N ARG A 110 3.53 11.03 14.66
CA ARG A 110 4.55 11.80 15.41
C ARG A 110 5.48 12.61 14.51
N GLY A 111 5.56 12.26 13.22
CA GLY A 111 6.39 12.93 12.22
C GLY A 111 7.82 12.42 12.25
N ARG A 112 8.10 11.38 11.45
CA ARG A 112 9.39 10.71 11.18
C ARG A 112 10.57 11.27 12.01
N VAL A 113 10.84 10.66 13.17
CA VAL A 113 12.08 10.90 13.91
C VAL A 113 12.88 9.59 13.87
N GLY A 114 13.86 9.49 12.97
CA GLY A 114 14.80 8.37 12.87
C GLY A 114 14.30 7.12 12.15
N ASP A 115 15.24 6.39 11.53
CA ASP A 115 15.02 5.10 10.85
C ASP A 115 14.60 4.01 11.86
N LEU A 116 13.76 3.07 11.40
CA LEU A 116 13.42 1.83 12.12
C LEU A 116 14.61 0.87 12.17
#